data_AF-A0A415HVG8-F1
#
_entry.id   AF-A0A415HVG8-F1
#
_cell.length_a   1.000
_cell.length_b   1.000
_cell.length_c   1.000
_cell.angle_alpha   90.00
_cell.angle_beta   90.00
_cell.angle_gamma   90.00
#
_symmetry.space_group_name_H-M   'P 1'
#
loop_
_entity.id
_entity.type
_entity.pdbx_description
1 polymer ?
#
loop_
_entity_poly.entity_id
_entity_poly.type
_entity_poly.pdbx_seq_one_letter_code
_entity_poly.pdbx_strand_id
1 'polypeptide(L)'
;MEHVNIFETKTDEELLTLYNQFLEVEKTAVFSDDNELGKIKREYENDFGANTTLMIQIELTHTIADRWYKNHSKMYRNVLHGKY
;
A
#
# COMPACT_ATOMS: atom_id res chain seq x y z
N MET A 1 16.59 -13.41 3.35
CA MET A 1 15.16 -13.66 3.64
C MET A 1 14.39 -13.24 2.40
N GLU A 2 13.27 -13.89 2.12
CA GLU A 2 12.38 -13.44 1.04
C GLU A 2 11.68 -12.16 1.51
N HIS A 3 11.57 -11.17 0.62
CA HIS A 3 10.89 -9.92 0.94
C HIS A 3 9.40 -10.18 1.23
N VAL A 4 8.86 -9.48 2.23
CA VAL A 4 7.43 -9.54 2.59
C VAL A 4 6.82 -8.16 2.35
N ASN A 5 5.79 -8.10 1.50
CA ASN A 5 5.02 -6.89 1.27
C ASN A 5 4.29 -6.49 2.58
N ILE A 6 4.83 -5.50 3.29
CA ILE A 6 4.31 -5.08 4.60
C ILE A 6 2.92 -4.45 4.49
N PHE A 7 2.54 -3.93 3.32
CA PHE A 7 1.25 -3.30 3.12
C PHE A 7 0.10 -4.31 3.21
N GLU A 8 0.35 -5.58 2.88
CA GLU A 8 -0.68 -6.64 3.01
C GLU A 8 -1.13 -6.86 4.45
N THR A 9 -0.27 -6.56 5.44
CA THR A 9 -0.58 -6.75 6.87
C THR A 9 -1.30 -5.56 7.51
N LYS A 10 -1.44 -4.44 6.79
CA LYS A 10 -2.02 -3.18 7.33
C LYS A 10 -3.54 -3.19 7.30
N THR A 11 -4.22 -2.47 8.19
CA THR A 11 -5.67 -2.22 8.08
C THR A 11 -5.98 -1.23 6.95
N ASP A 12 -7.25 -1.08 6.59
CA ASP A 12 -7.66 -0.11 5.55
C ASP A 12 -7.38 1.34 6.00
N GLU A 13 -7.54 1.66 7.29
CA GLU A 13 -7.22 2.97 7.85
C GLU A 13 -5.71 3.26 7.83
N GLU A 14 -4.90 2.25 8.12
CA GLU A 14 -3.44 2.34 8.03
C GLU A 14 -3.00 2.55 6.58
N LEU A 15 -3.58 1.81 5.62
CA LEU A 15 -3.30 2.00 4.20
C LEU A 15 -3.69 3.39 3.70
N LEU A 16 -4.83 3.93 4.12
CA LEU A 16 -5.23 5.29 3.80
C LEU A 16 -4.24 6.31 4.36
N THR A 17 -3.79 6.11 5.59
CA THR A 17 -2.77 6.96 6.23
C THR A 17 -1.44 6.91 5.47
N LEU A 18 -0.98 5.72 5.09
CA LEU A 18 0.26 5.52 4.31
C LEU A 18 0.14 6.13 2.91
N TYR A 19 -1.01 5.99 2.27
CA TYR A 19 -1.27 6.62 0.97
C TYR A 19 -1.26 8.14 1.07
N ASN A 20 -1.88 8.73 2.10
CA ASN A 20 -1.80 10.17 2.33
C ASN A 20 -0.36 10.65 2.54
N GLN A 21 0.47 9.88 3.27
CA GLN A 21 1.90 10.19 3.41
C GLN A 21 2.63 10.09 2.07
N PHE A 22 2.30 9.08 1.25
CA PHE A 22 2.87 8.91 -0.08
C PHE A 22 2.52 10.09 -1.00
N LEU A 23 1.29 10.62 -0.95
CA LEU A 23 0.91 11.82 -1.70
C LEU A 23 1.73 13.07 -1.32
N GLU A 24 2.18 13.19 -0.08
CA GLU A 24 3.10 14.26 0.32
C GLU A 24 4.52 14.05 -0.24
N VAL A 25 4.95 12.79 -0.35
CA VAL A 25 6.21 12.44 -1.03
C VAL A 25 6.13 12.79 -2.51
N GLU A 26 5.01 12.54 -3.19
CA GLU A 26 4.86 12.91 -4.62
C GLU A 26 5.01 14.41 -4.85
N LYS A 27 4.56 15.25 -3.92
CA LYS A 27 4.68 16.71 -4.01
C LYS A 27 6.11 17.20 -3.79
N THR A 28 6.84 16.54 -2.90
CA THR A 28 8.13 17.03 -2.37
C THR A 28 9.35 16.26 -2.87
N ALA A 29 9.12 15.08 -3.46
CA ALA A 29 10.12 14.06 -3.77
C ALA A 29 10.96 13.60 -2.56
N VAL A 30 10.48 13.82 -1.33
CA VAL A 30 11.21 13.54 -0.09
C VAL A 30 10.34 12.74 0.87
N PHE A 31 10.87 11.61 1.35
CA PHE A 31 10.27 10.86 2.46
C PHE A 31 10.65 11.52 3.79
N SER A 32 9.67 11.70 4.67
CA SER A 32 9.93 12.12 6.06
C SER A 32 10.43 10.94 6.88
N ASP A 33 11.48 11.14 7.67
CA ASP A 33 12.03 10.11 8.58
C ASP A 33 11.19 9.90 9.85
N ASP A 34 10.24 10.80 10.12
CA ASP A 34 9.47 10.88 11.36
C ASP A 34 8.10 10.19 11.29
N ASN A 35 7.67 9.79 10.09
CA ASN A 35 6.38 9.13 9.88
C ASN A 35 6.54 7.63 9.58
N GLU A 36 5.40 6.94 9.55
CA GLU A 36 5.37 5.49 9.37
C GLU A 36 5.89 5.06 7.99
N LEU A 37 5.53 5.78 6.93
CA LEU A 37 6.01 5.48 5.58
C LEU A 37 7.54 5.63 5.47
N GLY A 38 8.14 6.58 6.18
CA GLY A 38 9.60 6.73 6.27
C GLY A 38 10.29 5.58 6.96
N LYS A 39 9.68 5.01 8.02
CA LYS A 39 10.18 3.80 8.67
C LYS A 39 10.11 2.60 7.73
N ILE A 40 8.97 2.41 7.05
CA ILE A 40 8.80 1.35 6.04
C ILE A 40 9.84 1.50 4.93
N LYS A 41 10.08 2.73 4.45
CA LYS A 41 11.13 2.99 3.46
C LYS A 41 12.50 2.50 3.94
N ARG A 42 12.90 2.78 5.18
CA ARG A 42 14.18 2.33 5.72
C ARG A 42 14.30 0.81 5.78
N GLU A 43 13.19 0.12 6.05
CA GLU A 43 13.15 -1.34 5.99
C GLU A 43 13.32 -1.84 4.55
N TYR A 44 12.57 -1.26 3.62
CA TYR A 44 12.63 -1.59 2.19
C TYR A 44 13.99 -1.26 1.56
N GLU A 45 14.73 -0.27 2.06
CA GLU A 45 16.09 0.04 1.61
C GLU A 45 17.07 -1.12 1.82
N ASN A 46 16.86 -1.95 2.84
CA ASN A 46 17.68 -3.14 3.06
C ASN A 46 17.39 -4.24 2.03
N ASP A 47 16.16 -4.31 1.54
CA ASP A 47 15.71 -5.35 0.59
C ASP A 47 15.94 -4.94 -0.87
N PHE A 48 15.77 -3.65 -1.19
CA PHE A 48 15.66 -3.17 -2.57
C PHE A 48 16.66 -2.08 -2.95
N GLY A 49 17.35 -1.49 -1.97
CA GLY A 49 18.32 -0.41 -2.20
C GLY A 49 17.73 0.73 -3.04
N ALA A 50 18.36 1.02 -4.18
CA ALA A 50 17.94 2.10 -5.09
C ALA A 50 16.51 1.94 -5.66
N ASN A 51 15.94 0.73 -5.64
CA ASN A 51 14.58 0.47 -6.14
C ASN A 51 13.49 0.69 -5.09
N THR A 52 13.84 1.11 -3.87
CA THR A 52 12.90 1.19 -2.74
C THR A 52 11.66 2.04 -3.04
N THR A 53 11.83 3.25 -3.57
CA THR A 53 10.71 4.14 -3.87
C THR A 53 9.73 3.50 -4.87
N LEU A 54 10.26 2.81 -5.88
CA LEU A 54 9.45 2.10 -6.87
C LEU A 54 8.68 0.95 -6.22
N MET A 55 9.33 0.17 -5.35
CA MET A 55 8.68 -0.94 -4.66
C MET A 55 7.58 -0.47 -3.70
N ILE A 56 7.80 0.61 -2.95
CA ILE A 56 6.77 1.22 -2.11
C ILE A 56 5.57 1.65 -2.95
N GLN A 57 5.79 2.32 -4.07
CA GLN A 57 4.70 2.75 -4.96
C GLN A 57 3.93 1.53 -5.49
N ILE A 58 4.62 0.51 -6.00
CA ILE A 58 3.98 -0.69 -6.56
C ILE A 58 3.15 -1.40 -5.49
N GLU A 59 3.76 -1.71 -4.35
CA GLU A 59 3.13 -2.58 -3.36
C GLU A 59 2.00 -1.90 -2.61
N LEU A 60 2.18 -0.63 -2.20
CA LEU A 60 1.12 0.15 -1.55
C LEU A 60 -0.10 0.28 -2.47
N THR A 61 0.11 0.68 -3.73
CA THR A 61 -1.00 0.89 -4.67
C THR A 61 -1.65 -0.43 -5.08
N HIS A 62 -0.86 -1.51 -5.26
CA HIS A 62 -1.38 -2.83 -5.54
C HIS A 62 -2.27 -3.34 -4.41
N THR A 63 -1.83 -3.25 -3.15
CA THR A 63 -2.63 -3.71 -2.01
C THR A 63 -3.96 -2.95 -1.91
N ILE A 64 -3.94 -1.62 -2.09
CA ILE A 64 -5.17 -0.80 -2.08
C ILE A 64 -6.10 -1.19 -3.23
N ALA A 65 -5.57 -1.33 -4.45
CA ALA A 65 -6.36 -1.67 -5.64
C ALA A 65 -6.95 -3.09 -5.55
N ASP A 66 -6.18 -4.06 -5.07
CA ASP A 66 -6.63 -5.45 -4.90
C ASP A 66 -7.75 -5.56 -3.85
N ARG A 67 -7.65 -4.83 -2.73
CA ARG A 67 -8.73 -4.77 -1.72
C ARG A 67 -9.99 -4.14 -2.30
N TRP A 68 -9.86 -3.02 -3.01
CA TRP A 68 -10.99 -2.39 -3.70
C TRP A 68 -11.65 -3.37 -4.69
N TYR A 69 -10.86 -4.04 -5.52
CA TYR A 69 -11.35 -5.00 -6.51
C TYR A 69 -12.06 -6.20 -5.87
N LYS A 70 -11.50 -6.78 -4.79
CA LYS A 70 -12.12 -7.87 -4.04
C LYS A 70 -13.46 -7.46 -3.43
N ASN A 71 -13.57 -6.24 -2.90
CA ASN A 71 -14.82 -5.75 -2.32
C ASN A 71 -15.88 -5.51 -3.41
N HIS A 72 -15.52 -4.89 -4.53
CA HIS A 72 -16.47 -4.62 -5.62
C HIS A 72 -16.87 -5.88 -6.38
N SER A 73 -15.95 -6.84 -6.58
CA SER A 73 -16.27 -8.13 -7.20
C SER A 73 -17.17 -9.01 -6.32
N LYS A 74 -17.05 -8.93 -5.00
CA LYS A 74 -18.00 -9.57 -4.07
C LYS A 74 -19.39 -8.94 -4.18
N MET A 75 -19.48 -7.61 -4.19
CA MET A 75 -20.75 -6.91 -4.37
C MET A 75 -21.43 -7.30 -5.69
N TYR A 76 -20.68 -7.28 -6.80
CA TYR A 76 -21.20 -7.66 -8.11
C TYR A 76 -21.71 -9.11 -8.13
N ARG A 77 -20.97 -10.05 -7.52
CA ARG A 77 -21.41 -11.45 -7.40
C ARG A 77 -22.66 -11.61 -6.54
N ASN A 78 -22.81 -10.86 -5.45
CA ASN A 78 -23.99 -10.94 -4.59
C ASN A 78 -25.24 -10.41 -5.30
N VAL A 79 -25.10 -9.32 -6.08
CA VAL A 79 -26.18 -8.77 -6.91
C VAL A 79 -26.61 -9.76 -8.00
N LEU A 80 -25.66 -10.38 -8.70
CA LEU A 80 -25.97 -11.34 -9.77
C LEU A 80 -26.66 -12.62 -9.28
N HIS A 81 -26.38 -13.06 -8.05
CA HIS A 81 -26.91 -14.33 -7.51
C HIS A 81 -28.04 -14.14 -6.49
N GLY A 82 -28.59 -12.93 -6.36
CA GLY A 82 -29.80 -12.67 -5.56
C GLY A 82 -29.65 -12.96 -4.06
N LYS A 83 -28.44 -12.90 -3.52
CA LYS A 83 -28.19 -13.13 -2.08
C LYS A 83 -28.11 -11.79 -1.37
N TYR A 84 -29.21 -11.42 -0.71
CA TYR A 84 -29.30 -10.34 0.27
C TYR A 84 -29.51 -10.93 1.67
#